data_AF-A0A2P4XS10-F1
#
_entry.id   AF-A0A2P4XS10-F1
#
_cell.length_a   1.000
_cell.length_b   1.000
_cell.length_c   1.000
_cell.angle_alpha   90.00
_cell.angle_beta   90.00
_cell.angle_gamma   90.00
#
_symmetry.space_group_name_H-M   'P 1'
#
loop_
_entity.id
_entity.type
_entity.pdbx_description
1 polymer ?
#
loop_
_entity_poly.entity_id
_entity_poly.type
_entity_poly.pdbx_seq_one_letter_code
_entity_poly.pdbx_strand_id
1 'polypeptide(L)'
;MFTEALVVTWISMCGVMLYTDPRLWVVVVSSLAFAIVRVMVMPLVSANVKAFSTLSTFGQLLFSNTAVSMLHSALSSLLAISALLTSHSLSDDYVNTVTRGEFLATAVSTGYFAYDLWDYVLNRLYVKSPGIILHHVVVLICYISALTKTVGVPLLSFALVCELHSVFMHARKLLTMSNNSVQQSPLLRWVWRAQWISFAIARFLPHVVVAMLTYQGRDLFAQQLLFAMAFGGIIFINLLNIQVCLFVHHQQLVAHMFYFHS
;
A
#
# COMPACT_ATOMS: atom_id res chain seq x y z
N MET A 1 -0.05 -28.18 4.16
CA MET A 1 0.21 -28.24 2.71
C MET A 1 0.27 -26.86 2.04
N PHE A 2 -0.84 -26.13 1.85
CA PHE A 2 -0.80 -24.83 1.14
C PHE A 2 -0.01 -23.75 1.88
N THR A 3 -0.20 -23.62 3.20
CA THR A 3 0.52 -22.65 4.04
C THR A 3 2.02 -22.95 4.13
N GLU A 4 2.41 -24.22 4.25
CA GLU A 4 3.82 -24.64 4.29
C GLU A 4 4.53 -24.35 2.98
N ALA A 5 3.93 -24.70 1.83
CA ALA A 5 4.49 -24.43 0.51
C ALA A 5 4.71 -22.92 0.29
N LEU A 6 3.76 -22.11 0.76
CA LEU A 6 3.86 -20.67 0.69
C LEU A 6 4.99 -20.12 1.60
N VAL A 7 5.20 -20.69 2.81
CA VAL A 7 6.28 -20.25 3.72
C VAL A 7 7.64 -20.56 3.11
N VAL A 8 7.78 -21.78 2.58
CA VAL A 8 8.99 -22.21 1.87
C VAL A 8 9.25 -21.27 0.69
N THR A 9 8.22 -20.94 -0.09
CA THR A 9 8.34 -20.00 -1.22
C THR A 9 8.86 -18.63 -0.76
N TRP A 10 8.30 -18.06 0.31
CA TRP A 10 8.76 -16.77 0.84
C TRP A 10 10.21 -16.82 1.34
N ILE A 11 10.58 -17.85 2.10
CA ILE A 11 11.96 -18.01 2.59
C ILE A 11 12.93 -18.18 1.42
N SER A 12 12.58 -18.98 0.41
CA SER A 12 13.38 -19.14 -0.80
C SER A 12 13.51 -17.82 -1.57
N MET A 13 12.43 -17.04 -1.69
CA MET A 13 12.47 -15.71 -2.32
C MET A 13 13.39 -14.75 -1.55
N CYS A 14 13.31 -14.70 -0.22
CA CYS A 14 14.22 -13.92 0.62
C CYS A 14 15.68 -14.34 0.41
N GLY A 15 15.95 -15.64 0.34
CA GLY A 15 17.28 -16.19 0.06
C GLY A 15 17.81 -15.74 -1.30
N VAL A 16 16.99 -15.84 -2.36
CA VAL A 16 17.35 -15.40 -3.72
C VAL A 16 17.58 -13.89 -3.77
N MET A 17 16.73 -13.09 -3.11
CA MET A 17 16.89 -11.63 -3.05
C MET A 17 18.21 -11.25 -2.39
N LEU A 18 18.51 -11.81 -1.21
CA LEU A 18 19.75 -11.55 -0.48
C LEU A 18 21.00 -12.03 -1.22
N TYR A 19 20.90 -13.15 -1.95
CA TYR A 19 21.98 -13.64 -2.78
C TYR A 19 22.24 -12.74 -3.99
N THR A 20 21.17 -12.20 -4.60
CA THR A 20 21.27 -11.36 -5.80
C THR A 20 21.77 -9.96 -5.49
N ASP A 21 21.25 -9.33 -4.43
CA ASP A 21 21.68 -8.02 -3.97
C ASP A 21 21.56 -7.93 -2.44
N PRO A 22 22.70 -7.82 -1.71
CA PRO A 22 22.69 -7.72 -0.26
C PRO A 22 21.81 -6.60 0.26
N ARG A 23 21.65 -5.47 -0.47
CA ARG A 23 20.83 -4.32 -0.04
C ARG A 23 19.36 -4.67 0.17
N LEU A 24 18.87 -5.76 -0.42
CA LEU A 24 17.50 -6.24 -0.26
C LEU A 24 17.20 -6.79 1.15
N TRP A 25 18.19 -6.84 2.06
CA TRP A 25 17.97 -7.16 3.47
C TRP A 25 16.93 -6.25 4.13
N VAL A 26 16.80 -5.00 3.66
CA VAL A 26 15.79 -4.04 4.13
C VAL A 26 14.37 -4.56 3.91
N VAL A 27 14.12 -5.24 2.78
CA VAL A 27 12.80 -5.84 2.47
C VAL A 27 12.47 -6.92 3.49
N VAL A 28 13.43 -7.81 3.78
CA VAL A 28 13.26 -8.92 4.72
C VAL A 28 13.03 -8.41 6.14
N VAL A 29 13.86 -7.47 6.60
CA VAL A 29 13.73 -6.87 7.93
C VAL A 29 12.43 -6.10 8.06
N SER A 30 12.03 -5.34 7.05
CA SER A 30 10.76 -4.62 7.07
C SER A 30 9.56 -5.57 7.12
N SER A 31 9.57 -6.65 6.33
CA SER A 31 8.52 -7.68 6.37
C SER A 31 8.38 -8.30 7.76
N LEU A 32 9.51 -8.66 8.38
CA LEU A 32 9.53 -9.21 9.74
C LEU A 32 9.06 -8.17 10.77
N ALA A 33 9.46 -6.91 10.65
CA ALA A 33 9.04 -5.85 11.55
C ALA A 33 7.53 -5.66 11.54
N PHE A 34 6.89 -5.63 10.36
CA PHE A 34 5.43 -5.54 10.26
C PHE A 34 4.72 -6.79 10.80
N ALA A 35 5.30 -7.99 10.59
CA ALA A 35 4.79 -9.22 11.20
C ALA A 35 4.86 -9.18 12.74
N ILE A 36 5.95 -8.66 13.31
CA ILE A 36 6.09 -8.48 14.76
C ILE A 36 5.06 -7.46 15.27
N VAL A 37 4.88 -6.33 14.59
CA VAL A 37 3.84 -5.35 14.94
C VAL A 37 2.46 -6.00 14.95
N ARG A 38 2.15 -6.81 13.93
CA ARG A 38 0.89 -7.55 13.83
C ARG A 38 0.66 -8.54 14.96
N VAL A 39 1.66 -9.34 15.30
CA VAL A 39 1.50 -10.47 16.22
C VAL A 39 1.69 -10.04 17.68
N MET A 40 2.62 -9.14 17.95
CA MET A 40 3.00 -8.75 19.32
C MET A 40 2.39 -7.42 19.74
N VAL A 41 2.43 -6.40 18.88
CA VAL A 41 2.01 -5.04 19.25
C VAL A 41 0.50 -4.88 19.15
N MET A 42 -0.10 -5.34 18.06
CA MET A 42 -1.52 -5.11 17.81
C MET A 42 -2.45 -5.70 18.89
N PRO A 43 -2.26 -6.93 19.40
CA PRO A 43 -3.10 -7.45 20.47
C PRO A 43 -3.05 -6.60 21.75
N LEU A 44 -1.89 -6.01 22.06
CA LEU A 44 -1.71 -5.15 23.23
C LEU A 44 -2.39 -3.78 23.03
N VAL A 45 -2.22 -3.19 21.84
CA VAL A 45 -2.83 -1.89 21.51
C VAL A 45 -4.35 -2.03 21.43
N SER A 46 -4.85 -3.08 20.77
CA SER A 46 -6.28 -3.27 20.55
C SER A 46 -7.05 -3.64 21.81
N ALA A 47 -6.38 -4.21 22.83
CA ALA A 47 -6.98 -4.43 24.15
C ALA A 47 -7.49 -3.14 24.82
N ASN A 48 -6.91 -1.99 24.49
CA ASN A 48 -7.35 -0.69 25.01
C ASN A 48 -8.58 -0.11 24.28
N VAL A 49 -8.98 -0.72 23.15
CA VAL A 49 -10.12 -0.26 22.36
C VAL A 49 -11.36 -1.03 22.79
N LYS A 50 -12.29 -0.36 23.49
CA LYS A 50 -13.54 -0.99 23.98
C LYS A 50 -14.34 -1.69 22.89
N ALA A 51 -14.34 -1.14 21.67
CA ALA A 51 -15.05 -1.74 20.54
C ALA A 51 -14.34 -2.98 19.97
N PHE A 52 -13.05 -3.20 20.25
CA PHE A 52 -12.32 -4.34 19.70
C PHE A 52 -12.80 -5.67 20.31
N SER A 53 -13.07 -5.69 21.62
CA SER A 53 -13.56 -6.89 22.31
C SER A 53 -14.98 -7.28 21.90
N THR A 54 -15.76 -6.35 21.33
CA THR A 54 -17.11 -6.62 20.84
C THR A 54 -17.15 -7.09 19.38
N LEU A 55 -16.02 -7.05 18.66
CA LEU A 55 -15.92 -7.57 17.30
C LEU A 55 -15.86 -9.10 17.31
N SER A 56 -16.41 -9.72 16.26
CA SER A 56 -16.19 -11.15 15.99
C SER A 56 -14.70 -11.45 15.77
N THR A 57 -14.29 -12.71 15.88
CA THR A 57 -12.89 -13.13 15.63
C THR A 57 -12.38 -12.63 14.27
N PHE A 58 -13.21 -12.74 13.22
CA PHE A 58 -12.87 -12.19 11.91
C PHE A 58 -12.76 -10.66 11.92
N GLY A 59 -13.67 -9.97 12.61
CA GLY A 59 -13.63 -8.52 12.78
C GLY A 59 -12.36 -8.04 13.49
N GLN A 60 -11.90 -8.75 14.52
CA GLN A 60 -10.66 -8.47 15.23
C GLN A 60 -9.43 -8.64 14.32
N LEU A 61 -9.38 -9.73 13.54
CA LEU A 61 -8.31 -9.96 12.57
C LEU A 61 -8.27 -8.84 11.52
N LEU A 62 -9.43 -8.46 10.98
CA LEU A 62 -9.56 -7.38 10.00
C LEU A 62 -9.21 -6.01 10.58
N PHE A 63 -9.57 -5.74 11.83
CA PHE A 63 -9.25 -4.50 12.54
C PHE A 63 -7.75 -4.36 12.66
N SER A 64 -7.10 -5.38 13.22
CA SER A 64 -5.67 -5.34 13.46
C SER A 64 -4.88 -5.34 12.14
N ASN A 65 -5.37 -5.96 11.05
CA ASN A 65 -4.74 -5.86 9.72
C ASN A 65 -4.85 -4.42 9.21
N THR A 66 -6.05 -3.85 9.25
CA THR A 66 -6.33 -2.46 8.82
C THR A 66 -5.48 -1.45 9.60
N ALA A 67 -5.22 -1.68 10.89
CA ALA A 67 -4.36 -0.84 11.71
C ALA A 67 -2.88 -0.90 11.28
N VAL A 68 -2.36 -2.10 10.99
CA VAL A 68 -1.00 -2.26 10.45
C VAL A 68 -0.89 -1.64 9.05
N SER A 69 -1.90 -1.78 8.19
CA SER A 69 -1.94 -1.13 6.88
C SER A 69 -1.94 0.40 6.98
N MET A 70 -2.64 0.96 7.96
CA MET A 70 -2.62 2.40 8.23
C MET A 70 -1.23 2.87 8.65
N LEU A 71 -0.56 2.12 9.53
CA LEU A 71 0.81 2.41 9.97
C LEU A 71 1.77 2.40 8.78
N HIS A 72 1.68 1.37 7.92
CA HIS A 72 2.47 1.31 6.70
C HIS A 72 2.20 2.52 5.81
N SER A 73 0.94 2.82 5.53
CA SER A 73 0.54 3.92 4.64
C SER A 73 1.11 5.26 5.11
N ALA A 74 1.10 5.50 6.43
CA ALA A 74 1.67 6.71 7.02
C ALA A 74 3.20 6.74 6.90
N LEU A 75 3.86 5.61 7.19
CA LEU A 75 5.31 5.49 7.10
C LEU A 75 5.81 5.62 5.66
N SER A 76 5.20 4.92 4.70
CA SER A 76 5.57 4.95 3.29
C SER A 76 5.36 6.33 2.68
N SER A 77 4.24 6.99 2.98
CA SER A 77 3.99 8.36 2.55
C SER A 77 5.05 9.33 3.09
N LEU A 78 5.41 9.21 4.37
CA LEU A 78 6.45 10.04 4.98
C LEU A 78 7.80 9.80 4.31
N LEU A 79 8.20 8.55 4.13
CA LEU A 79 9.46 8.19 3.47
C LEU A 79 9.50 8.68 2.02
N ALA A 80 8.40 8.51 1.26
CA ALA A 80 8.29 8.93 -0.12
C ALA A 80 8.36 10.47 -0.27
N ILE A 81 7.62 11.21 0.57
CA ILE A 81 7.66 12.68 0.58
C ILE A 81 9.04 13.17 1.02
N SER A 82 9.64 12.59 2.07
CA SER A 82 11.00 12.93 2.48
C SER A 82 12.02 12.65 1.38
N ALA A 83 11.92 11.52 0.69
CA ALA A 83 12.79 11.20 -0.44
C ALA A 83 12.62 12.24 -1.56
N LEU A 84 11.38 12.59 -1.93
CA LEU A 84 11.07 13.59 -2.94
C LEU A 84 11.61 14.99 -2.60
N LEU A 85 11.50 15.40 -1.33
CA LEU A 85 11.98 16.72 -0.88
C LEU A 85 13.50 16.82 -0.76
N THR A 86 14.19 15.69 -0.61
CA THR A 86 15.65 15.63 -0.40
C THR A 86 16.42 15.18 -1.64
N SER A 87 15.73 14.62 -2.63
CA SER A 87 16.34 14.03 -3.84
C SER A 87 15.90 14.80 -5.08
N HIS A 88 16.87 15.21 -5.90
CA HIS A 88 16.61 15.76 -7.25
C HIS A 88 16.49 14.66 -8.33
N SER A 89 16.27 13.41 -7.94
CA SER A 89 16.21 12.24 -8.84
C SER A 89 15.15 12.34 -9.93
N LEU A 90 14.08 13.11 -9.74
CA LEU A 90 13.03 13.29 -10.74
C LEU A 90 13.35 14.32 -11.84
N SER A 91 14.43 15.10 -11.73
CA SER A 91 14.80 16.10 -12.77
C SER A 91 15.78 15.59 -13.83
N ASP A 92 16.57 14.56 -13.51
CA ASP A 92 17.58 13.99 -14.40
C ASP A 92 17.18 12.57 -14.87
N ASP A 93 18.09 11.59 -14.91
CA ASP A 93 17.76 10.19 -15.21
C ASP A 93 16.99 9.54 -14.05
N TYR A 94 15.69 9.85 -13.97
CA TYR A 94 14.74 9.35 -12.98
C TYR A 94 14.38 7.87 -13.14
N VAL A 95 14.97 7.19 -14.12
CA VAL A 95 14.79 5.75 -14.34
C VAL A 95 15.97 4.99 -13.76
N ASN A 96 17.20 5.43 -14.00
CA ASN A 96 18.40 4.68 -13.60
C ASN A 96 19.14 5.29 -12.39
N THR A 97 18.84 6.53 -12.00
CA THR A 97 19.47 7.18 -10.84
C THR A 97 18.62 7.03 -9.59
N VAL A 98 19.03 6.13 -8.70
CA VAL A 98 18.30 5.82 -7.47
C VAL A 98 18.97 6.45 -6.26
N THR A 99 18.25 7.25 -5.48
CA THR A 99 18.76 7.73 -4.19
C THR A 99 18.51 6.75 -3.05
N ARG A 100 19.26 6.91 -1.95
CA ARG A 100 19.08 6.08 -0.76
C ARG A 100 17.67 6.21 -0.18
N GLY A 101 17.07 7.41 -0.23
CA GLY A 101 15.73 7.66 0.28
C GLY A 101 14.67 6.90 -0.50
N GLU A 102 14.76 6.92 -1.83
CA GLU A 102 13.81 6.24 -2.73
C GLU A 102 13.93 4.72 -2.63
N PHE A 103 15.17 4.22 -2.57
CA PHE A 103 15.43 2.81 -2.35
C PHE A 103 14.85 2.36 -1.01
N LEU A 104 15.07 3.12 0.07
CA LEU A 104 14.55 2.80 1.39
C LEU A 104 13.02 2.82 1.42
N ALA A 105 12.37 3.86 0.88
CA ALA A 105 10.91 3.97 0.81
C ALA A 105 10.30 2.78 0.07
N THR A 106 10.87 2.44 -1.09
CA THR A 106 10.42 1.33 -1.93
C THR A 106 10.68 -0.03 -1.26
N ALA A 107 11.85 -0.24 -0.65
CA ALA A 107 12.21 -1.50 0.01
C ALA A 107 11.38 -1.77 1.27
N VAL A 108 11.17 -0.76 2.12
CA VAL A 108 10.28 -0.85 3.29
C VAL A 108 8.85 -1.18 2.84
N SER A 109 8.37 -0.54 1.78
CA SER A 109 7.02 -0.81 1.28
C SER A 109 6.89 -2.20 0.67
N THR A 110 7.92 -2.69 -0.03
CA THR A 110 7.97 -4.06 -0.55
C THR A 110 7.87 -5.09 0.58
N GLY A 111 8.60 -4.86 1.68
CA GLY A 111 8.57 -5.74 2.86
C GLY A 111 7.18 -5.80 3.48
N TYR A 112 6.52 -4.64 3.62
CA TYR A 112 5.13 -4.57 4.05
C TYR A 112 4.19 -5.34 3.11
N PHE A 113 4.23 -5.09 1.79
CA PHE A 113 3.31 -5.73 0.85
C PHE A 113 3.43 -7.25 0.85
N ALA A 114 4.64 -7.77 1.03
CA ALA A 114 4.87 -9.20 1.15
C ALA A 114 4.26 -9.78 2.42
N TYR A 115 4.46 -9.11 3.56
CA TYR A 115 3.82 -9.50 4.82
C TYR A 115 2.29 -9.37 4.75
N ASP A 116 1.75 -8.31 4.17
CA ASP A 116 0.30 -8.06 4.14
C ASP A 116 -0.42 -9.06 3.24
N LEU A 117 0.18 -9.39 2.08
CA LEU A 117 -0.29 -10.50 1.23
C LEU A 117 -0.37 -11.81 2.03
N TRP A 118 0.63 -12.08 2.85
CA TRP A 118 0.69 -13.25 3.71
C TRP A 118 -0.43 -13.26 4.76
N ASP A 119 -0.58 -12.15 5.50
CA ASP A 119 -1.61 -11.98 6.52
C ASP A 119 -3.02 -12.11 5.92
N TYR A 120 -3.24 -11.59 4.71
CA TYR A 120 -4.51 -11.72 3.98
C TYR A 120 -4.85 -13.16 3.62
N VAL A 121 -3.87 -13.91 3.11
CA VAL A 121 -4.06 -15.32 2.69
C VAL A 121 -4.29 -16.22 3.90
N LEU A 122 -3.45 -16.10 4.93
CA LEU A 122 -3.55 -16.94 6.14
C LEU A 122 -4.87 -16.73 6.88
N ASN A 123 -5.25 -15.47 7.09
CA ASN A 123 -6.45 -15.13 7.85
C ASN A 123 -7.72 -15.08 6.98
N ARG A 124 -7.63 -15.46 5.71
CA ARG A 124 -8.73 -15.45 4.73
C ARG A 124 -9.44 -14.09 4.62
N LEU A 125 -8.71 -13.00 4.83
CA LEU A 125 -9.27 -11.63 4.76
C LEU A 125 -9.69 -11.26 3.32
N TYR A 126 -9.14 -11.96 2.33
CA TYR A 126 -9.44 -11.78 0.91
C TYR A 126 -10.91 -11.99 0.55
N VAL A 127 -11.69 -12.71 1.36
CA VAL A 127 -13.13 -12.91 1.14
C VAL A 127 -13.87 -11.56 1.08
N LYS A 128 -13.39 -10.54 1.80
CA LYS A 128 -13.99 -9.19 1.77
C LYS A 128 -13.47 -8.31 0.64
N SER A 129 -12.29 -8.60 0.10
CA SER A 129 -11.66 -7.77 -0.92
C SER A 129 -10.65 -8.58 -1.75
N PRO A 130 -11.12 -9.43 -2.68
CA PRO A 130 -10.24 -10.32 -3.43
C PRO A 130 -9.29 -9.56 -4.37
N GLY A 131 -9.70 -8.37 -4.85
CA GLY A 131 -8.87 -7.52 -5.70
C GLY A 131 -7.57 -7.05 -5.04
N ILE A 132 -7.50 -7.02 -3.70
CA ILE A 132 -6.30 -6.63 -2.95
C ILE A 132 -5.17 -7.64 -3.11
N ILE A 133 -5.47 -8.95 -3.21
CA ILE A 133 -4.40 -9.95 -3.46
C ILE A 133 -3.76 -9.68 -4.82
N LEU A 134 -4.58 -9.52 -5.87
CA LEU A 134 -4.08 -9.29 -7.22
C LEU A 134 -3.25 -8.00 -7.29
N HIS A 135 -3.71 -6.95 -6.60
CA HIS A 135 -2.94 -5.72 -6.40
C HIS A 135 -1.56 -5.99 -5.79
N HIS A 136 -1.48 -6.66 -4.64
CA HIS A 136 -0.20 -6.94 -3.98
C HIS A 136 0.73 -7.80 -4.83
N VAL A 137 0.20 -8.79 -5.55
CA VAL A 137 1.02 -9.64 -6.44
C VAL A 137 1.66 -8.80 -7.54
N VAL A 138 0.89 -7.96 -8.24
CA VAL A 138 1.42 -7.09 -9.29
C VAL A 138 2.44 -6.09 -8.74
N VAL A 139 2.12 -5.43 -7.62
CA VAL A 139 3.01 -4.47 -6.96
C VAL A 139 4.30 -5.14 -6.52
N LEU A 140 4.26 -6.34 -5.92
CA LEU A 140 5.45 -7.07 -5.50
C LEU A 140 6.34 -7.45 -6.68
N ILE A 141 5.78 -7.93 -7.79
CA ILE A 141 6.55 -8.25 -8.98
C ILE A 141 7.27 -6.99 -9.51
N CYS A 142 6.56 -5.88 -9.63
CA CYS A 142 7.13 -4.60 -10.09
C CYS A 142 8.22 -4.09 -9.14
N TYR A 143 7.95 -4.07 -7.83
CA TYR A 143 8.85 -3.51 -6.82
C TYR A 143 10.11 -4.36 -6.64
N ILE A 144 9.99 -5.70 -6.54
CA ILE A 144 11.14 -6.59 -6.41
C ILE A 144 12.02 -6.51 -7.67
N SER A 145 11.42 -6.48 -8.86
CA SER A 145 12.16 -6.34 -10.12
C SER A 145 12.90 -5.01 -10.19
N ALA A 146 12.23 -3.91 -9.85
CA ALA A 146 12.82 -2.57 -9.84
C ALA A 146 13.95 -2.44 -8.81
N LEU A 147 13.78 -2.97 -7.60
CA LEU A 147 14.80 -2.94 -6.55
C LEU A 147 16.02 -3.80 -6.91
N THR A 148 15.80 -4.99 -7.48
CA THR A 148 16.88 -5.92 -7.87
C THR A 148 17.71 -5.36 -9.03
N LYS A 149 17.08 -4.66 -9.98
CA LYS A 149 17.76 -4.04 -11.12
C LYS A 149 18.18 -2.60 -10.87
N THR A 150 17.72 -2.00 -9.78
CA THR A 150 17.84 -0.56 -9.49
C THR A 150 17.38 0.32 -10.66
N VAL A 151 16.27 -0.05 -11.29
CA VAL A 151 15.67 0.66 -12.43
C VAL A 151 14.21 0.96 -12.11
N GLY A 152 13.78 2.20 -12.30
CA GLY A 152 12.41 2.67 -12.06
C GLY A 152 12.07 2.87 -10.57
N VAL A 153 13.03 2.72 -9.66
CA VAL A 153 12.82 2.92 -8.22
C VAL A 153 12.35 4.34 -7.87
N PRO A 154 12.86 5.44 -8.48
CA PRO A 154 12.35 6.79 -8.24
C PRO A 154 10.86 6.93 -8.55
N LEU A 155 10.43 6.35 -9.67
CA LEU A 155 9.03 6.36 -10.11
C LEU A 155 8.11 5.60 -9.14
N LEU A 156 8.55 4.43 -8.65
CA LEU A 156 7.82 3.66 -7.64
C LEU A 156 7.79 4.37 -6.28
N SER A 157 8.89 4.99 -5.88
CA SER A 157 8.96 5.81 -4.68
C SER A 157 8.01 7.00 -4.76
N PHE A 158 7.95 7.68 -5.91
CA PHE A 158 6.99 8.77 -6.13
C PHE A 158 5.54 8.28 -6.15
N ALA A 159 5.27 7.09 -6.69
CA ALA A 159 3.95 6.48 -6.65
C ALA A 159 3.47 6.24 -5.20
N LEU A 160 4.36 5.93 -4.25
CA LEU A 160 4.02 5.73 -2.82
C LEU A 160 3.45 6.99 -2.14
N VAL A 161 3.59 8.18 -2.72
CA VAL A 161 2.90 9.39 -2.22
C VAL A 161 1.37 9.17 -2.20
N CYS A 162 0.84 8.28 -3.04
CA CYS A 162 -0.58 7.96 -3.04
C CYS A 162 -1.06 7.21 -1.80
N GLU A 163 -0.15 6.58 -1.03
CA GLU A 163 -0.50 5.91 0.22
C GLU A 163 -1.03 6.89 1.28
N LEU A 164 -0.84 8.20 1.09
CA LEU A 164 -1.43 9.21 1.97
C LEU A 164 -2.95 9.14 1.93
N HIS A 165 -3.54 8.82 0.78
CA HIS A 165 -4.97 8.55 0.69
C HIS A 165 -5.37 7.28 1.45
N SER A 166 -4.55 6.23 1.38
CA SER A 166 -4.76 4.97 2.10
C SER A 166 -4.81 5.19 3.62
N VAL A 167 -4.02 6.13 4.19
CA VAL A 167 -4.10 6.51 5.61
C VAL A 167 -5.52 6.91 6.00
N PHE A 168 -6.15 7.82 5.25
CA PHE A 168 -7.52 8.26 5.53
C PHE A 168 -8.55 7.15 5.28
N MET A 169 -8.31 6.27 4.30
CA MET A 169 -9.17 5.09 4.07
C MET A 169 -9.15 4.12 5.25
N HIS A 170 -7.97 3.77 5.74
CA HIS A 170 -7.84 2.87 6.88
C HIS A 170 -8.35 3.52 8.18
N ALA A 171 -8.05 4.80 8.42
CA ALA A 171 -8.59 5.54 9.56
C ALA A 171 -10.13 5.54 9.57
N ARG A 172 -10.77 5.80 8.42
CA ARG A 172 -12.23 5.73 8.27
C ARG A 172 -12.73 4.34 8.64
N LYS A 173 -12.13 3.29 8.07
CA LYS A 173 -12.54 1.90 8.31
C LYS A 173 -12.41 1.51 9.77
N LEU A 174 -11.31 1.87 10.45
CA LEU A 174 -11.12 1.61 11.88
C LEU A 174 -12.17 2.33 12.73
N LEU A 175 -12.45 3.60 12.44
CA LEU A 175 -13.44 4.39 13.16
C LEU A 175 -14.85 3.80 13.00
N THR A 176 -15.22 3.37 11.79
CA THR A 176 -16.50 2.69 11.52
C THR A 176 -16.58 1.34 12.22
N MET A 177 -15.50 0.55 12.22
CA MET A 177 -15.44 -0.71 12.98
C MET A 177 -15.51 -0.50 14.50
N SER A 178 -15.22 0.71 14.98
CA SER A 178 -15.30 1.06 16.41
C SER A 178 -16.69 1.56 16.83
N ASN A 179 -17.73 1.27 16.03
CA ASN A 179 -19.12 1.71 16.23
C ASN A 179 -19.34 3.24 16.25
N ASN A 180 -18.41 4.02 15.70
CA ASN A 180 -18.62 5.47 15.54
C ASN A 180 -19.46 5.73 14.28
N SER A 181 -20.61 6.39 14.43
CA SER A 181 -21.40 6.86 13.29
C SER A 181 -20.89 8.20 12.78
N VAL A 182 -21.05 8.47 11.47
CA VAL A 182 -20.63 9.73 10.82
C VAL A 182 -21.37 10.93 11.42
N GLN A 183 -22.62 10.73 11.85
CA GLN A 183 -23.44 11.78 12.46
C GLN A 183 -22.95 12.15 13.87
N GLN A 184 -22.50 11.16 14.65
CA GLN A 184 -22.12 11.36 16.06
C GLN A 184 -20.67 11.83 16.25
N SER A 185 -19.75 11.50 15.33
CA SER A 185 -18.33 11.81 15.50
C SER A 185 -17.83 12.94 14.58
N PRO A 186 -17.39 14.10 15.12
CA PRO A 186 -16.78 15.16 14.32
C PRO A 186 -15.48 14.71 13.65
N LEU A 187 -14.71 13.82 14.31
CA LEU A 187 -13.49 13.23 13.76
C LEU A 187 -13.80 12.42 12.48
N LEU A 188 -14.84 11.58 12.51
CA LEU A 188 -15.20 10.77 11.34
C LEU A 188 -15.65 11.63 10.16
N ARG A 189 -16.37 12.74 10.39
CA ARG A 189 -16.72 13.71 9.34
C ARG A 189 -15.49 14.37 8.73
N TRP A 190 -14.51 14.74 9.55
CA TRP A 190 -13.26 15.32 9.07
C TRP A 190 -12.45 14.32 8.24
N VAL A 191 -12.27 13.09 8.74
CA VAL A 191 -11.59 12.00 8.02
C VAL A 191 -12.28 11.71 6.68
N TRP A 192 -13.60 11.74 6.64
CA TRP A 192 -14.37 11.56 5.41
C TRP A 192 -14.07 12.67 4.39
N ARG A 193 -14.04 13.94 4.81
CA ARG A 193 -13.68 15.06 3.93
C ARG A 193 -12.23 14.97 3.45
N ALA A 194 -11.30 14.68 4.36
CA ALA A 194 -9.87 14.54 4.06
C ALA A 194 -9.61 13.38 3.07
N GLN A 195 -10.36 12.28 3.17
CA GLN A 195 -10.30 11.17 2.22
C GLN A 195 -10.65 11.61 0.79
N TRP A 196 -11.67 12.45 0.61
CA TRP A 196 -12.04 12.95 -0.72
C TRP A 196 -10.99 13.90 -1.31
N ILE A 197 -10.49 14.81 -0.49
CA ILE A 197 -9.45 15.76 -0.92
C ILE A 197 -8.17 14.99 -1.30
N SER A 198 -7.76 14.03 -0.46
CA SER A 198 -6.59 13.18 -0.74
C SER A 198 -6.79 12.26 -1.95
N PHE A 199 -8.01 11.85 -2.27
CA PHE A 199 -8.27 11.04 -3.47
C PHE A 199 -7.86 11.79 -4.75
N ALA A 200 -8.25 13.06 -4.88
CA ALA A 200 -7.89 13.86 -6.05
C ALA A 200 -6.39 14.19 -6.08
N ILE A 201 -5.85 14.70 -4.96
CA ILE A 201 -4.49 15.26 -4.94
C ILE A 201 -3.41 14.20 -4.76
N ALA A 202 -3.62 13.22 -3.86
CA ALA A 202 -2.60 12.24 -3.54
C ALA A 202 -2.71 10.97 -4.39
N ARG A 203 -3.90 10.61 -4.87
CA ARG A 203 -4.08 9.36 -5.63
C ARG A 203 -4.05 9.57 -7.14
N PHE A 204 -4.95 10.40 -7.67
CA PHE A 204 -5.10 10.56 -9.11
C PHE A 204 -3.88 11.25 -9.74
N LEU A 205 -3.47 12.40 -9.19
CA LEU A 205 -2.38 13.18 -9.77
C LEU A 205 -1.03 12.42 -9.81
N PRO A 206 -0.52 11.81 -8.71
CA PRO A 206 0.75 11.10 -8.76
C PRO A 206 0.73 9.90 -9.71
N HIS A 207 -0.38 9.16 -9.80
CA HIS A 207 -0.47 8.03 -10.72
C HIS A 207 -0.49 8.44 -12.20
N VAL A 208 -1.18 9.54 -12.51
CA VAL A 208 -1.16 10.12 -13.86
C VAL A 208 0.24 10.59 -14.21
N VAL A 209 0.91 11.29 -13.29
CA VAL A 209 2.30 11.76 -13.48
C VAL A 209 3.26 10.58 -13.64
N VAL A 210 3.19 9.55 -12.80
CA VAL A 210 4.04 8.35 -12.92
C VAL A 210 3.79 7.65 -14.26
N ALA A 211 2.53 7.54 -14.72
CA ALA A 211 2.23 6.95 -16.02
C ALA A 211 2.83 7.75 -17.18
N MET A 212 2.72 9.09 -17.13
CA MET A 212 3.33 9.99 -18.12
C MET A 212 4.86 9.89 -18.12
N LEU A 213 5.50 9.97 -16.94
CA LEU A 213 6.95 9.88 -16.80
C LEU A 213 7.47 8.50 -17.24
N THR A 214 6.78 7.42 -16.89
CA THR A 214 7.17 6.07 -17.34
C THR A 214 7.13 5.97 -18.87
N TYR A 215 6.09 6.50 -19.51
CA TYR A 215 5.95 6.49 -20.96
C TYR A 215 6.97 7.38 -21.67
N GLN A 216 7.24 8.57 -21.13
CA GLN A 216 8.25 9.50 -21.66
C GLN A 216 9.67 8.93 -21.51
N GLY A 217 9.95 8.30 -20.38
CA GLY A 217 11.22 7.66 -20.06
C GLY A 217 11.43 6.29 -20.69
N ARG A 218 10.59 5.84 -21.64
CA ARG A 218 10.68 4.51 -22.27
C ARG A 218 12.08 4.20 -22.84
N ASP A 219 12.76 5.23 -23.36
CA ASP A 219 14.07 5.10 -24.01
C ASP A 219 15.22 5.06 -22.99
N LEU A 220 14.95 5.41 -21.71
CA LEU A 220 15.90 5.30 -20.60
C LEU A 220 16.00 3.87 -20.06
N PHE A 221 15.03 3.01 -20.36
CA PHE A 221 15.06 1.60 -19.96
C PHE A 221 15.97 0.81 -20.89
N ALA A 222 17.12 0.36 -20.37
CA ALA A 222 18.04 -0.50 -21.11
C ALA A 222 17.40 -1.82 -21.58
N GLN A 223 16.38 -2.31 -20.88
CA GLN A 223 15.63 -3.51 -21.22
C GLN A 223 14.15 -3.19 -21.40
N GLN A 224 13.61 -3.46 -22.60
CA GLN A 224 12.20 -3.24 -22.92
C GLN A 224 11.24 -4.03 -22.04
N LEU A 225 11.69 -5.18 -21.50
CA LEU A 225 10.90 -5.96 -20.54
C LEU A 225 10.66 -5.20 -19.22
N LEU A 226 11.65 -4.46 -18.72
CA LEU A 226 11.50 -3.66 -17.50
C LEU A 226 10.52 -2.51 -17.72
N PHE A 227 10.59 -1.85 -18.88
CA PHE A 227 9.61 -0.84 -19.28
C PHE A 227 8.20 -1.44 -19.36
N ALA A 228 8.03 -2.58 -20.05
CA ALA A 228 6.74 -3.24 -20.20
C ALA A 228 6.14 -3.64 -18.84
N MET A 229 6.96 -4.11 -17.90
CA MET A 229 6.52 -4.41 -16.54
C MET A 229 6.13 -3.15 -15.75
N ALA A 230 6.93 -2.08 -15.82
CA ALA A 230 6.62 -0.82 -15.13
C ALA A 230 5.35 -0.16 -15.68
N PHE A 231 5.25 -0.07 -17.01
CA PHE A 231 4.10 0.54 -17.68
C PHE A 231 2.83 -0.33 -17.59
N GLY A 232 2.98 -1.65 -17.71
CA GLY A 232 1.87 -2.59 -17.48
C GLY A 232 1.37 -2.52 -16.03
N GLY A 233 2.28 -2.44 -15.06
CA GLY A 233 1.97 -2.25 -13.65
C GLY A 233 1.17 -0.97 -13.40
N ILE A 234 1.63 0.19 -13.89
CA ILE A 234 0.92 1.45 -13.66
C ILE A 234 -0.47 1.47 -14.33
N ILE A 235 -0.63 0.87 -15.52
CA ILE A 235 -1.95 0.71 -16.16
C ILE A 235 -2.87 -0.15 -15.27
N PHE A 236 -2.37 -1.30 -14.81
CA PHE A 236 -3.14 -2.20 -13.97
C PHE A 236 -3.63 -1.52 -12.68
N ILE A 237 -2.73 -0.78 -12.00
CA ILE A 237 -3.08 -0.05 -10.78
C ILE A 237 -4.08 1.09 -11.06
N ASN A 238 -3.94 1.78 -12.19
CA ASN A 238 -4.92 2.79 -12.60
C ASN A 238 -6.31 2.20 -12.87
N LEU A 239 -6.40 1.02 -13.49
CA LEU A 239 -7.67 0.32 -13.68
C LEU A 239 -8.32 -0.05 -12.33
N LEU A 240 -7.54 -0.56 -11.37
CA LEU A 240 -8.03 -0.81 -10.02
C LEU A 240 -8.48 0.49 -9.31
N ASN A 241 -7.77 1.59 -9.51
CA ASN A 241 -8.14 2.89 -8.94
C ASN A 241 -9.47 3.41 -9.49
N ILE A 242 -9.76 3.19 -10.77
CA ILE A 242 -11.07 3.51 -11.37
C ILE A 242 -12.17 2.68 -10.70
N GLN A 243 -11.94 1.39 -10.50
CA GLN A 243 -12.91 0.52 -9.79
C GLN A 243 -13.17 1.01 -8.36
N VAL A 244 -12.12 1.40 -7.63
CA VAL A 244 -12.25 1.97 -6.28
C VAL A 244 -13.02 3.30 -6.31
N CYS A 245 -12.75 4.17 -7.30
CA CYS A 245 -13.48 5.42 -7.50
C CYS A 245 -14.99 5.18 -7.64
N LEU A 246 -15.37 4.25 -8.52
CA LEU A 246 -16.77 3.87 -8.75
C LEU A 246 -17.43 3.33 -7.48
N PHE A 247 -16.70 2.51 -6.71
CA PHE A 247 -17.20 1.99 -5.43
C PHE A 247 -17.42 3.10 -4.39
N VAL A 248 -16.48 4.03 -4.28
CA VAL A 248 -16.56 5.16 -3.34
C VAL A 248 -17.69 6.12 -3.75
N HIS A 249 -17.87 6.38 -5.05
CA HIS A 249 -18.99 7.15 -5.58
C HIS A 249 -20.34 6.45 -5.32
N HIS A 250 -20.41 5.13 -5.46
CA HIS A 250 -21.61 4.37 -5.11
C HIS A 250 -21.94 4.47 -3.60
N GLN A 251 -20.94 4.40 -2.72
CA GLN A 251 -21.15 4.64 -1.28
C GLN A 251 -21.67 6.05 -0.99
N GLN A 252 -21.25 7.06 -1.75
CA GLN A 252 -21.78 8.42 -1.67
C GLN A 252 -23.26 8.49 -2.03
N LEU A 253 -23.68 7.88 -3.14
CA LEU A 253 -25.09 7.88 -3.56
C LEU A 253 -25.99 7.23 -2.51
N VAL A 254 -25.53 6.10 -1.96
CA VAL A 254 -26.24 5.42 -0.88
C VAL A 254 -26.31 6.30 0.38
N ALA A 255 -25.19 6.90 0.79
CA ALA A 255 -25.18 7.82 1.93
C ALA A 255 -26.14 9.00 1.71
N HIS A 256 -26.09 9.66 0.55
CA HIS A 256 -26.98 10.77 0.19
C HIS A 256 -28.47 10.37 0.16
N MET A 257 -28.80 9.15 -0.29
CA MET A 257 -30.17 8.62 -0.20
C MET A 257 -30.65 8.47 1.24
N PHE A 258 -29.77 8.03 2.16
CA PHE A 258 -30.09 7.96 3.59
C PHE A 258 -30.11 9.32 4.29
N TYR A 259 -29.41 10.34 3.77
CA TYR A 259 -29.42 11.71 4.33
C TYR A 259 -30.64 12.55 3.94
N PHE A 260 -31.39 12.18 2.90
CA PHE A 260 -32.59 12.92 2.44
C PHE A 260 -33.92 12.28 2.88
N HIS A 261 -33.89 11.24 3.72
CA HIS A 261 -35.09 10.57 4.25
C HIS A 261 -35.14 10.53 5.79
N SER A 262 -34.37 11.38 6.46
CA SER A 262 -34.38 11.54 7.92
C SER A 262 -34.52 13.00 8.33
#